data_AF-A0A1G0CJG0-F1
#
_entry.id   AF-A0A1G0CJG0-F1
#
_cell.length_a   1.000
_cell.length_b   1.000
_cell.length_c   1.000
_cell.angle_alpha   90.00
_cell.angle_beta   90.00
_cell.angle_gamma   90.00
#
_symmetry.space_group_name_H-M   'P 1'
#
loop_
_entity.id
_entity.type
_entity.pdbx_description
1 polymer ?
#
loop_
_entity_poly.entity_id
_entity_poly.type
_entity_poly.pdbx_seq_one_letter_code
_entity_poly.pdbx_strand_id
1 'polypeptide(L)'
;MRFLSVLFCAICAIAKASAACDQSALSQKDTLIYEDGGIRCVAEMQNKRLNGTYLSYYRNGQKKASGEFVHNCRTGVWTVWDSTGRMRVTRVYTNLFEFDQTFPVASTDPPVELLNKSIYELAYNEKGFIDYFTVQERMVLWSKRVWRMITPEENPKLFEEDAFYQILTKNIQSEKLKCYSAENELFASQLIISDNPDNYKVISYKLKEDNFFDNERLLSESRILGICPVAIDLKTKDTVDLYWIYFPHLRSCLAAEITPYQSIDASDDIRTFDDLFFFRDFYGEIYKESNISDKPISAYASSDEERAKEIQRIEISMIEIEHDFWMSFAR
;
A
#
# COMPACT_ATOMS: atom_id res chain seq x y z
N MET A 1 -50.18 40.91 -55.25
CA MET A 1 -50.97 42.02 -54.67
C MET A 1 -50.83 41.92 -53.16
N ARG A 2 -50.12 42.88 -52.55
CA ARG A 2 -50.13 43.30 -51.12
C ARG A 2 -49.89 42.22 -50.03
N PHE A 3 -48.74 42.23 -49.33
CA PHE A 3 -48.42 43.03 -48.12
C PHE A 3 -49.26 42.55 -46.90
N LEU A 4 -48.77 42.25 -45.69
CA LEU A 4 -47.83 43.00 -44.83
C LEU A 4 -47.51 42.12 -43.58
N SER A 5 -46.22 42.07 -43.17
CA SER A 5 -45.64 42.25 -41.79
C SER A 5 -46.28 41.59 -40.55
N VAL A 6 -45.52 41.09 -39.55
CA VAL A 6 -44.69 41.83 -38.55
C VAL A 6 -43.69 40.81 -37.93
N LEU A 7 -42.36 40.93 -38.13
CA LEU A 7 -41.34 41.62 -37.31
C LEU A 7 -41.30 41.25 -35.81
N PHE A 8 -40.30 40.48 -35.38
CA PHE A 8 -39.54 40.82 -34.18
C PHE A 8 -38.08 40.36 -34.32
N CYS A 9 -37.18 41.29 -34.00
CA CYS A 9 -35.74 41.23 -34.07
C CYS A 9 -35.19 41.06 -32.65
N ALA A 10 -34.23 40.15 -32.44
CA ALA A 10 -33.28 40.17 -31.32
C ALA A 10 -32.15 39.16 -31.62
N ILE A 11 -31.00 39.60 -32.13
CA ILE A 11 -29.75 39.84 -31.39
C ILE A 11 -29.06 38.54 -30.91
N CYS A 12 -28.03 38.17 -31.67
CA CYS A 12 -26.72 37.67 -31.25
C CYS A 12 -26.55 37.14 -29.80
N ALA A 13 -26.28 35.84 -29.68
CA ALA A 13 -25.34 35.30 -28.71
C ALA A 13 -24.79 33.96 -29.23
N ILE A 14 -23.61 34.00 -29.85
CA ILE A 14 -22.82 32.80 -30.13
C ILE A 14 -22.17 32.40 -28.81
N ALA A 15 -22.79 31.49 -28.06
CA ALA A 15 -22.15 30.82 -26.96
C ALA A 15 -21.19 29.77 -27.53
N LYS A 16 -19.88 30.04 -27.46
CA LYS A 16 -18.85 29.00 -27.55
C LYS A 16 -19.04 28.07 -26.37
N ALA A 17 -19.59 26.88 -26.59
CA ALA A 17 -19.48 25.79 -25.65
C ALA A 17 -18.00 25.37 -25.62
N SER A 18 -17.28 25.78 -24.58
CA SER A 18 -15.99 25.17 -24.24
C SER A 18 -16.27 23.73 -23.84
N ALA A 19 -15.66 22.79 -24.54
CA ALA A 19 -15.57 21.41 -24.11
C ALA A 19 -14.75 21.35 -22.81
N ALA A 20 -15.42 21.49 -21.67
CA ALA A 20 -14.95 20.92 -20.43
C ALA A 20 -15.33 19.43 -20.50
N CYS A 21 -14.38 18.62 -20.96
CA CYS A 21 -14.45 17.17 -20.86
C CYS A 21 -14.31 16.84 -19.37
N ASP A 22 -15.44 16.75 -18.70
CA ASP A 22 -15.58 16.30 -17.31
C ASP A 22 -15.27 14.80 -17.29
N GLN A 23 -13.98 14.43 -17.28
CA GLN A 23 -13.54 13.06 -17.03
C GLN A 23 -13.49 12.82 -15.52
N SER A 24 -14.66 12.77 -14.88
CA SER A 24 -14.82 11.88 -13.74
C SER A 24 -14.87 10.46 -14.31
N ALA A 25 -13.70 9.84 -14.49
CA ALA A 25 -13.61 8.44 -14.82
C ALA A 25 -14.32 7.67 -13.70
N LEU A 26 -15.51 7.11 -14.00
CA LEU A 26 -16.18 6.15 -13.14
C LEU A 26 -15.19 5.01 -12.90
N SER A 27 -14.52 5.03 -11.76
CA SER A 27 -13.61 3.96 -11.36
C SER A 27 -14.43 2.67 -11.28
N GLN A 28 -14.12 1.71 -12.16
CA GLN A 28 -14.78 0.43 -12.17
C GLN A 28 -14.49 -0.29 -10.84
N LYS A 29 -15.55 -0.61 -10.11
CA LYS A 29 -15.45 -1.48 -8.93
C LYS A 29 -15.47 -2.93 -9.41
N ASP A 30 -14.42 -3.66 -9.10
CA ASP A 30 -14.27 -5.08 -9.43
C ASP A 30 -14.44 -5.93 -8.16
N THR A 31 -14.85 -7.19 -8.34
CA THR A 31 -14.96 -8.14 -7.23
C THR A 31 -13.91 -9.22 -7.38
N LEU A 32 -13.00 -9.30 -6.41
CA LEU A 32 -12.03 -10.37 -6.27
C LEU A 32 -12.68 -11.54 -5.53
N ILE A 33 -12.69 -12.72 -6.16
CA ILE A 33 -13.09 -13.97 -5.51
C ILE A 33 -11.85 -14.87 -5.46
N TYR A 34 -11.46 -15.23 -4.24
CA TYR A 34 -10.32 -16.11 -3.99
C TYR A 34 -10.79 -17.35 -3.22
N GLU A 35 -10.34 -18.52 -3.64
CA GLU A 35 -10.68 -19.79 -3.01
C GLU A 35 -9.45 -20.70 -2.99
N ASP A 36 -9.00 -21.08 -1.80
CA ASP A 36 -7.87 -21.98 -1.60
C ASP A 36 -8.09 -22.87 -0.37
N GLY A 37 -8.08 -24.18 -0.60
CA GLY A 37 -7.92 -25.31 0.35
C GLY A 37 -8.81 -25.41 1.60
N GLY A 38 -9.48 -24.33 2.00
CA GLY A 38 -10.11 -24.17 3.30
C GLY A 38 -10.67 -22.76 3.60
N ILE A 39 -10.33 -21.75 2.79
CA ILE A 39 -10.86 -20.38 2.91
C ILE A 39 -11.41 -19.93 1.56
N ARG A 40 -12.58 -19.27 1.61
CA ARG A 40 -13.12 -18.49 0.50
C ARG A 40 -13.16 -17.03 0.89
N CYS A 41 -12.71 -16.14 0.02
CA CYS A 41 -12.68 -14.71 0.20
C CYS A 41 -13.42 -14.01 -0.96
N VAL A 42 -14.14 -12.96 -0.63
CA VAL A 42 -14.74 -12.02 -1.58
C VAL A 42 -14.34 -10.61 -1.13
N ALA A 43 -13.69 -9.86 -2.02
CA ALA A 43 -13.23 -8.52 -1.73
C ALA A 43 -13.57 -7.56 -2.88
N GLU A 44 -13.97 -6.35 -2.54
CA GLU A 44 -14.16 -5.27 -3.51
C GLU A 44 -12.83 -4.57 -3.80
N MET A 45 -12.58 -4.33 -5.09
CA MET A 45 -11.38 -3.66 -5.58
C MET A 45 -11.75 -2.44 -6.42
N GLN A 46 -10.89 -1.43 -6.37
CA GLN A 46 -10.95 -0.25 -7.22
C GLN A 46 -9.51 0.14 -7.56
N ASN A 47 -9.19 0.32 -8.84
CA ASN A 47 -7.83 0.67 -9.30
C ASN A 47 -6.75 -0.28 -8.72
N LYS A 48 -7.00 -1.60 -8.77
CA LYS A 48 -6.15 -2.66 -8.21
C LYS A 48 -5.91 -2.61 -6.70
N ARG A 49 -6.55 -1.69 -5.96
CA ARG A 49 -6.50 -1.60 -4.49
C ARG A 49 -7.78 -2.19 -3.90
N LEU A 50 -7.70 -2.81 -2.73
CA LEU A 50 -8.86 -3.16 -1.92
C LEU A 50 -9.58 -1.86 -1.53
N ASN A 51 -10.82 -1.71 -1.99
CA ASN A 51 -11.64 -0.54 -1.71
C ASN A 51 -13.11 -0.93 -1.69
N GLY A 52 -13.65 -1.06 -0.49
CA GLY A 52 -14.99 -1.54 -0.19
C GLY A 52 -14.99 -2.79 0.68
N THR A 53 -16.04 -3.60 0.52
CA THR A 53 -16.35 -4.70 1.44
C THR A 53 -15.38 -5.87 1.28
N TYR A 54 -14.92 -6.42 2.40
CA TYR A 54 -14.19 -7.68 2.49
C TYR A 54 -14.97 -8.72 3.30
N LEU A 55 -15.06 -9.94 2.77
CA LEU A 55 -15.73 -11.07 3.38
C LEU A 55 -14.87 -12.33 3.23
N SER A 56 -14.56 -13.00 4.33
CA SER A 56 -13.96 -14.34 4.28
C SER A 56 -14.84 -15.38 4.96
N TYR A 57 -14.71 -16.63 4.51
CA TYR A 57 -15.52 -17.77 4.91
C TYR A 57 -14.63 -18.98 5.19
N TYR A 58 -14.99 -19.73 6.22
CA TYR A 58 -14.43 -21.05 6.48
C TYR A 58 -14.92 -22.06 5.43
N ARG A 59 -14.22 -23.20 5.33
CA ARG A 59 -14.61 -24.33 4.48
C ARG A 59 -16.04 -24.84 4.68
N ASN A 60 -16.58 -24.69 5.89
CA ASN A 60 -17.96 -25.08 6.21
C ASN A 60 -19.01 -24.04 5.74
N GLY A 61 -18.59 -22.99 5.05
CA GLY A 61 -19.45 -21.91 4.54
C GLY A 61 -19.79 -20.85 5.57
N GLN A 62 -19.36 -21.00 6.83
CA GLN A 62 -19.61 -19.98 7.84
C GLN A 62 -18.66 -18.80 7.68
N LYS A 63 -19.16 -17.62 8.05
CA LYS A 63 -18.40 -16.37 7.99
C LYS A 63 -17.18 -16.46 8.90
N LYS A 64 -16.01 -16.04 8.41
CA LYS A 64 -14.76 -15.96 9.15
C LYS A 64 -14.45 -14.51 9.51
N ALA A 65 -14.39 -13.61 8.53
CA ALA A 65 -14.17 -12.18 8.76
C ALA A 65 -15.05 -11.31 7.86
N SER A 66 -15.28 -10.07 8.30
CA SER A 66 -16.03 -9.04 7.58
C SER A 66 -15.50 -7.67 7.96
N GLY A 67 -15.36 -6.80 6.98
CA GLY A 67 -15.02 -5.40 7.22
C GLY A 67 -14.93 -4.62 5.93
N GLU A 68 -14.35 -3.45 6.01
CA GLU A 68 -14.18 -2.54 4.89
C GLU A 68 -12.71 -2.13 4.75
N PHE A 69 -12.27 -2.05 3.49
CA PHE A 69 -11.00 -1.45 3.11
C PHE A 69 -11.24 -0.13 2.40
N VAL A 70 -10.37 0.85 2.65
CA VAL A 70 -10.22 2.04 1.80
C VAL A 70 -8.75 2.13 1.43
N HIS A 71 -8.45 2.12 0.13
CA HIS A 71 -7.08 2.17 -0.40
C HIS A 71 -6.12 1.15 0.26
N ASN A 72 -6.49 -0.13 0.32
CA ASN A 72 -5.76 -1.21 1.00
C ASN A 72 -5.66 -1.10 2.54
N CYS A 73 -6.20 -0.05 3.15
CA CYS A 73 -6.16 0.15 4.60
C CYS A 73 -7.49 -0.27 5.24
N ARG A 74 -7.45 -0.93 6.40
CA ARG A 74 -8.67 -1.30 7.14
C ARG A 74 -9.35 -0.04 7.66
N THR A 75 -10.66 0.04 7.46
CA THR A 75 -11.49 1.12 8.00
C THR A 75 -12.78 0.57 8.61
N GLY A 76 -13.43 1.39 9.43
CA GLY A 76 -14.73 1.10 10.01
C GLY A 76 -14.71 -0.13 10.94
N VAL A 77 -15.81 -0.88 10.89
CA VAL A 77 -16.03 -2.00 11.81
C VAL A 77 -15.59 -3.31 11.17
N TRP A 78 -14.61 -3.94 11.78
CA TRP A 78 -14.16 -5.29 11.44
C TRP A 78 -14.67 -6.29 12.46
N THR A 79 -15.19 -7.41 12.00
CA THR A 79 -15.69 -8.48 12.87
C THR A 79 -15.15 -9.83 12.41
N VAL A 80 -14.79 -10.68 13.38
CA VAL A 80 -14.28 -12.03 13.15
C VAL A 80 -15.09 -13.03 13.98
N TRP A 81 -15.41 -14.17 13.35
CA TRP A 81 -16.21 -15.26 13.90
C TRP A 81 -15.39 -16.56 13.92
N ASP A 82 -15.75 -17.48 14.82
CA ASP A 82 -15.23 -18.85 14.83
C ASP A 82 -15.89 -19.74 13.77
N SER A 83 -15.33 -20.94 13.59
CA SER A 83 -15.87 -21.95 12.68
C SER A 83 -17.21 -22.57 13.13
N THR A 84 -17.79 -22.10 14.23
CA THR A 84 -19.15 -22.43 14.68
C THR A 84 -20.15 -21.29 14.45
N GLY A 85 -19.67 -20.13 13.98
CA GLY A 85 -20.46 -18.95 13.65
C GLY A 85 -20.63 -18.00 14.84
N ARG A 86 -19.93 -18.25 15.96
CA ARG A 86 -19.95 -17.34 17.10
C ARG A 86 -18.98 -16.20 16.84
N MET A 87 -19.45 -14.99 17.07
CA MET A 87 -18.60 -13.80 17.03
C MET A 87 -17.53 -13.92 18.11
N ARG A 88 -16.30 -13.53 17.80
CA ARG A 88 -15.16 -13.60 18.73
C ARG A 88 -14.55 -12.24 18.99
N VAL A 89 -14.39 -11.43 17.94
CA VAL A 89 -13.74 -10.11 18.04
C VAL A 89 -14.45 -9.12 17.14
N THR A 90 -14.62 -7.89 17.63
CA THR A 90 -14.96 -6.73 16.83
C THR A 90 -13.91 -5.64 17.04
N ARG A 91 -13.44 -5.03 15.96
CA ARG A 91 -12.52 -3.88 15.97
C ARG A 91 -13.18 -2.70 15.27
N VAL A 92 -13.03 -1.51 15.82
CA VAL A 92 -13.49 -0.26 15.21
C VAL A 92 -12.26 0.58 14.91
N TYR A 93 -11.88 0.70 13.64
CA TYR A 93 -10.68 1.43 13.22
C TYR A 93 -10.95 2.94 13.19
N THR A 94 -10.10 3.71 13.84
CA THR A 94 -10.05 5.17 13.75
C THR A 94 -9.07 5.61 12.67
N ASN A 95 -7.92 4.93 12.58
CA ASN A 95 -6.93 5.09 11.51
C ASN A 95 -6.18 3.77 11.27
N LEU A 96 -5.14 3.78 10.43
CA LEU A 96 -4.36 2.58 10.08
C LEU A 96 -3.75 1.85 11.29
N PHE A 97 -3.46 2.58 12.38
CA PHE A 97 -2.74 2.10 13.55
C PHE A 97 -3.60 2.08 14.83
N GLU A 98 -4.77 2.71 14.79
CA GLU A 98 -5.68 2.87 15.93
C GLU A 98 -7.00 2.16 15.72
N PHE A 99 -7.37 1.33 16.70
CA PHE A 99 -8.68 0.71 16.76
C PHE A 99 -9.12 0.43 18.19
N ASP A 100 -10.42 0.46 18.42
CA ASP A 100 -11.04 -0.06 19.63
C ASP A 100 -11.42 -1.53 19.44
N GLN A 101 -10.95 -2.41 20.32
CA GLN A 101 -11.30 -3.83 20.28
C GLN A 101 -12.32 -4.20 21.36
N THR A 102 -13.38 -4.88 20.94
CA THR A 102 -14.44 -5.40 21.81
C THR A 102 -14.63 -6.90 21.61
N PHE A 103 -15.04 -7.59 22.67
CA PHE A 103 -15.38 -9.00 22.65
C PHE A 103 -16.88 -9.16 22.94
N PRO A 104 -17.59 -10.11 22.30
CA PRO A 104 -18.96 -10.42 22.67
C PRO A 104 -19.01 -10.91 24.12
N VAL A 105 -19.84 -10.28 24.95
CA VAL A 105 -19.92 -10.54 26.40
C VAL A 105 -20.26 -12.00 26.71
N ALA A 106 -19.39 -12.66 27.49
CA ALA A 106 -19.74 -13.61 28.55
C ALA A 106 -18.60 -13.83 29.56
N SER A 107 -17.70 -12.86 29.77
CA SER A 107 -16.72 -12.97 30.87
C SER A 107 -17.20 -12.21 32.09
N THR A 108 -17.27 -12.90 33.24
CA THR A 108 -17.35 -12.27 34.57
C THR A 108 -16.00 -11.71 35.01
N ASP A 109 -14.93 -12.03 34.29
CA ASP A 109 -13.61 -11.47 34.57
C ASP A 109 -13.60 -10.01 34.12
N PRO A 110 -12.92 -9.12 34.87
CA PRO A 110 -12.69 -7.76 34.40
C PRO A 110 -12.01 -7.83 33.02
N PRO A 111 -12.34 -6.91 32.09
CA PRO A 111 -11.64 -6.84 30.82
C PRO A 111 -10.13 -6.83 31.11
N VAL A 112 -9.38 -7.71 30.45
CA VAL A 112 -7.92 -7.66 30.52
C VAL A 112 -7.56 -6.25 30.05
N GLU A 113 -7.07 -5.41 30.95
CA GLU A 113 -6.46 -4.15 30.54
C GLU A 113 -5.36 -4.54 29.55
N LEU A 114 -5.53 -4.15 28.28
CA LEU A 114 -4.45 -4.21 27.32
C LEU A 114 -3.33 -3.34 27.91
N LEU A 115 -2.33 -4.00 28.50
CA LEU A 115 -1.25 -3.34 29.24
C LEU A 115 -0.44 -2.38 28.35
N ASN A 116 -0.60 -2.47 27.02
CA ASN A 116 0.07 -1.63 26.04
C ASN A 116 -0.93 -0.79 25.24
N LYS A 117 -1.26 0.38 25.76
CA LYS A 117 -1.91 1.47 25.00
C LYS A 117 -0.96 2.21 24.05
N SER A 118 0.28 1.75 23.87
CA SER A 118 1.25 2.46 23.03
C SER A 118 0.97 2.23 21.55
N ILE A 119 0.00 3.01 21.09
CA ILE A 119 -0.32 3.38 19.72
C ILE A 119 0.84 4.23 19.18
N TYR A 120 0.96 4.33 17.86
CA TYR A 120 1.73 5.39 17.23
C TYR A 120 1.30 6.76 17.75
N GLU A 121 2.19 7.53 18.38
CA GLU A 121 1.98 8.97 18.45
C GLU A 121 2.15 9.49 17.02
N LEU A 122 1.04 9.79 16.33
CA LEU A 122 1.03 10.41 15.01
C LEU A 122 1.50 11.87 15.10
N ALA A 123 2.72 12.05 15.56
CA ALA A 123 3.40 13.30 15.80
C ALA A 123 4.68 13.33 14.95
N TYR A 124 4.82 14.39 14.19
CA TYR A 124 6.03 14.63 13.41
C TYR A 124 7.20 14.96 14.32
N ASN A 125 8.31 14.25 14.14
CA ASN A 125 9.56 14.57 14.83
C ASN A 125 10.22 15.84 14.26
N GLU A 126 11.35 16.26 14.85
CA GLU A 126 12.11 17.42 14.40
C GLU A 126 12.61 17.32 12.95
N LYS A 127 12.67 16.10 12.39
CA LYS A 127 13.08 15.82 11.01
C LYS A 127 11.91 15.79 10.02
N GLY A 128 10.68 16.04 10.49
CA GLY A 128 9.50 16.16 9.65
C GLY A 128 8.84 14.83 9.25
N PHE A 129 9.08 13.72 9.96
CA PHE A 129 8.38 12.45 9.74
C PHE A 129 7.92 11.78 11.03
N ILE A 130 7.00 10.81 10.92
CA ILE A 130 6.47 10.03 12.05
C ILE A 130 7.37 8.82 12.30
N ASP A 131 7.95 8.70 13.49
CA ASP A 131 8.83 7.58 13.81
C ASP A 131 8.08 6.24 13.84
N TYR A 132 8.75 5.17 13.41
CA TYR A 132 8.19 3.83 13.55
C TYR A 132 8.13 3.45 15.02
N PHE A 133 7.08 2.73 15.41
CA PHE A 133 7.04 2.09 16.72
C PHE A 133 8.25 1.15 16.88
N THR A 134 8.92 1.18 18.03
CA THR A 134 10.07 0.31 18.26
C THR A 134 9.62 -1.11 18.55
N VAL A 135 9.80 -2.00 17.58
CA VAL A 135 9.42 -3.42 17.67
C VAL A 135 10.62 -4.23 18.15
N GLN A 136 10.38 -5.07 19.16
CA GLN A 136 11.37 -6.00 19.70
C GLN A 136 11.08 -7.40 19.17
N GLU A 137 12.09 -8.26 19.06
CA GLU A 137 11.94 -9.60 18.49
C GLU A 137 10.84 -10.42 19.19
N ARG A 138 10.76 -10.35 20.53
CA ARG A 138 9.72 -11.05 21.31
C ARG A 138 8.28 -10.63 20.97
N MET A 139 8.10 -9.45 20.35
CA MET A 139 6.78 -8.92 19.98
C MET A 139 6.29 -9.55 18.67
N VAL A 140 7.20 -10.07 17.84
CA VAL A 140 6.91 -10.59 16.51
C VAL A 140 6.53 -12.07 16.61
N LEU A 141 5.24 -12.38 16.42
CA LEU A 141 4.79 -13.79 16.38
C LEU A 141 4.87 -14.41 15.01
N TRP A 142 4.82 -13.58 13.99
CA TRP A 142 4.88 -14.00 12.61
C TRP A 142 5.48 -12.89 11.78
N SER A 143 6.28 -13.28 10.79
CA SER A 143 6.84 -12.35 9.82
C SER A 143 6.93 -13.00 8.45
N LYS A 144 6.75 -12.19 7.41
CA LYS A 144 6.92 -12.58 6.03
C LYS A 144 7.49 -11.44 5.22
N ARG A 145 8.53 -11.73 4.46
CA ARG A 145 9.17 -10.75 3.60
C ARG A 145 8.59 -10.84 2.19
N VAL A 146 8.26 -9.69 1.61
CA VAL A 146 7.73 -9.58 0.25
C VAL A 146 8.46 -8.51 -0.52
N TRP A 147 8.44 -8.63 -1.85
CA TRP A 147 8.94 -7.61 -2.74
C TRP A 147 7.83 -7.17 -3.68
N ARG A 148 7.69 -5.86 -3.81
CA ARG A 148 6.67 -5.22 -4.62
C ARG A 148 7.28 -4.41 -5.75
N MET A 149 6.58 -4.34 -6.86
CA MET A 149 6.89 -3.47 -7.98
C MET A 149 5.86 -2.34 -8.01
N ILE A 150 6.32 -1.10 -7.87
CA ILE A 150 5.52 0.10 -8.05
C ILE A 150 5.67 0.56 -9.50
N THR A 151 4.53 0.72 -10.17
CA THR A 151 4.46 1.17 -11.57
C THR A 151 3.83 2.58 -11.65
N PRO A 152 4.13 3.35 -12.71
CA PRO A 152 3.63 4.71 -12.88
C PRO A 152 2.11 4.80 -13.09
N GLU A 153 1.49 3.78 -13.69
CA GLU A 153 0.05 3.77 -14.02
C GLU A 153 -0.83 4.03 -12.78
N GLU A 154 -0.52 3.36 -11.67
CA GLU A 154 -1.31 3.44 -10.43
C GLU A 154 -0.73 4.44 -9.41
N ASN A 155 0.42 5.04 -9.73
CA ASN A 155 1.17 5.91 -8.83
C ASN A 155 1.77 7.13 -9.56
N PRO A 156 0.99 7.90 -10.34
CA PRO A 156 1.52 8.94 -11.21
C PRO A 156 2.40 9.96 -10.47
N LYS A 157 2.01 10.34 -9.25
CA LYS A 157 2.73 11.31 -8.42
C LYS A 157 4.14 10.87 -7.99
N LEU A 158 4.43 9.56 -7.95
CA LEU A 158 5.80 9.06 -7.67
C LEU A 158 6.74 9.21 -8.88
N PHE A 159 6.19 9.39 -10.08
CA PHE A 159 6.93 9.46 -11.35
C PHE A 159 6.77 10.81 -12.05
N GLU A 160 6.00 11.73 -11.48
CA GLU A 160 5.81 13.07 -12.00
C GLU A 160 7.13 13.84 -11.98
N GLU A 161 7.54 14.33 -13.16
CA GLU A 161 8.80 15.07 -13.38
C GLU A 161 10.05 14.38 -12.84
N ASP A 162 10.02 13.05 -12.66
CA ASP A 162 11.07 12.27 -11.99
C ASP A 162 11.46 12.81 -10.60
N ALA A 163 10.55 13.55 -9.93
CA ALA A 163 10.84 14.27 -8.68
C ALA A 163 11.39 13.33 -7.59
N PHE A 164 10.80 12.16 -7.43
CA PHE A 164 11.27 11.17 -6.47
C PHE A 164 12.70 10.69 -6.80
N TYR A 165 12.97 10.36 -8.07
CA TYR A 165 14.30 9.92 -8.51
C TYR A 165 15.37 11.01 -8.34
N GLN A 166 15.02 12.27 -8.59
CA GLN A 166 15.89 13.42 -8.36
C GLN A 166 16.24 13.57 -6.87
N ILE A 167 15.28 13.36 -5.96
CA ILE A 167 15.53 13.37 -4.51
C ILE A 167 16.54 12.28 -4.12
N LEU A 168 16.37 11.05 -4.62
CA LEU A 168 17.31 9.96 -4.35
C LEU A 168 18.72 10.33 -4.81
N THR A 169 18.83 10.77 -6.05
CA THR A 169 20.08 11.11 -6.71
C THR A 169 20.81 12.26 -6.03
N LYS A 170 20.11 13.36 -5.74
CA LYS A 170 20.66 14.55 -5.03
C LYS A 170 21.24 14.16 -3.67
N ASN A 171 20.55 13.29 -2.93
CA ASN A 171 20.99 12.87 -1.60
C ASN A 171 22.12 11.83 -1.65
N ILE A 172 22.23 11.02 -2.72
CA ILE A 172 23.37 10.13 -2.94
C ILE A 172 24.61 10.95 -3.35
N GLN A 173 24.48 11.89 -4.28
CA GLN A 173 25.58 12.76 -4.73
C GLN A 173 26.13 13.67 -3.61
N SER A 174 25.28 14.07 -2.66
CA SER A 174 25.70 14.82 -1.47
C SER A 174 26.18 13.93 -0.32
N GLU A 175 26.38 12.62 -0.57
CA GLU A 175 26.83 11.62 0.40
C GLU A 175 25.94 11.45 1.64
N LYS A 176 24.72 12.00 1.62
CA LYS A 176 23.73 11.84 2.70
C LYS A 176 23.13 10.45 2.72
N LEU A 177 22.98 9.83 1.53
CA LEU A 177 22.47 8.48 1.38
C LEU A 177 23.52 7.55 0.81
N LYS A 178 23.59 6.35 1.39
CA LYS A 178 24.36 5.24 0.86
C LYS A 178 23.46 4.40 -0.06
N CYS A 179 24.02 3.98 -1.18
CA CYS A 179 23.38 3.05 -2.10
C CYS A 179 24.18 1.73 -2.13
N TYR A 180 23.50 0.65 -2.49
CA TYR A 180 24.01 -0.71 -2.43
C TYR A 180 23.76 -1.43 -3.75
N SER A 181 24.59 -2.42 -4.05
CA SER A 181 24.51 -3.21 -5.28
C SER A 181 23.15 -3.87 -5.45
N ALA A 182 22.62 -3.85 -6.67
CA ALA A 182 21.44 -4.60 -7.05
C ALA A 182 21.72 -6.10 -7.29
N GLU A 183 23.00 -6.52 -7.33
CA GLU A 183 23.39 -7.92 -7.53
C GLU A 183 22.90 -8.84 -6.39
N ASN A 184 22.82 -8.31 -5.17
CA ASN A 184 22.24 -9.03 -4.04
C ASN A 184 21.32 -8.12 -3.22
N GLU A 185 20.28 -8.70 -2.65
CA GLU A 185 19.26 -7.97 -1.90
C GLU A 185 19.66 -7.80 -0.43
N LEU A 186 20.95 -7.92 -0.08
CA LEU A 186 21.43 -7.98 1.31
C LEU A 186 21.92 -6.63 1.85
N PHE A 187 21.97 -5.58 1.02
CA PHE A 187 22.56 -4.29 1.37
C PHE A 187 24.02 -4.42 1.87
N ALA A 188 24.76 -5.42 1.38
CA ALA A 188 26.11 -5.73 1.86
C ALA A 188 27.20 -4.96 1.10
N SER A 189 27.01 -4.76 -0.21
CA SER A 189 28.00 -4.14 -1.08
C SER A 189 27.61 -2.70 -1.38
N GLN A 190 28.23 -1.74 -0.69
CA GLN A 190 28.00 -0.31 -0.96
C GLN A 190 28.54 0.07 -2.35
N LEU A 191 27.78 0.86 -3.10
CA LEU A 191 28.18 1.40 -4.40
C LEU A 191 28.55 2.89 -4.29
N ILE A 192 29.41 3.32 -5.21
CA ILE A 192 29.70 4.73 -5.48
C ILE A 192 29.24 4.97 -6.91
N ILE A 193 28.17 5.75 -7.07
CA ILE A 193 27.60 6.03 -8.39
C ILE A 193 28.42 7.15 -9.04
N SER A 194 29.11 6.82 -10.12
CA SER A 194 29.83 7.79 -10.96
C SER A 194 29.05 8.20 -12.22
N ASP A 195 28.01 7.46 -12.57
CA ASP A 195 27.26 7.68 -13.81
C ASP A 195 26.33 8.88 -13.72
N ASN A 196 26.18 9.60 -14.83
CA ASN A 196 25.22 10.71 -14.91
C ASN A 196 23.78 10.15 -14.79
N PRO A 197 23.00 10.58 -13.78
CA PRO A 197 21.59 10.19 -13.59
C PRO A 197 20.72 10.41 -14.82
N ASP A 198 21.01 11.42 -15.64
CA ASP A 198 20.28 11.72 -16.88
C ASP A 198 20.40 10.61 -17.95
N ASN A 199 21.33 9.66 -17.77
CA ASN A 199 21.46 8.50 -18.66
C ASN A 199 20.34 7.47 -18.45
N TYR A 200 19.51 7.62 -17.41
CA TYR A 200 18.52 6.64 -17.01
C TYR A 200 17.12 7.24 -17.04
N LYS A 201 16.16 6.48 -17.59
CA LYS A 201 14.75 6.80 -17.47
C LYS A 201 14.09 5.81 -16.52
N VAL A 202 13.64 6.28 -15.35
CA VAL A 202 12.98 5.42 -14.36
C VAL A 202 11.62 4.96 -14.89
N ILE A 203 11.35 3.65 -14.76
CA ILE A 203 10.11 3.03 -15.21
C ILE A 203 9.34 2.34 -14.09
N SER A 204 10.02 1.96 -13.00
CA SER A 204 9.39 1.37 -11.82
C SER A 204 10.29 1.47 -10.58
N TYR A 205 9.71 1.20 -9.41
CA TYR A 205 10.46 1.05 -8.16
C TYR A 205 10.20 -0.32 -7.55
N LYS A 206 11.26 -1.06 -7.24
CA LYS A 206 11.18 -2.27 -6.43
C LYS A 206 11.21 -1.89 -4.96
N LEU A 207 10.28 -2.40 -4.18
CA LEU A 207 10.27 -2.34 -2.73
C LEU A 207 10.63 -3.71 -2.15
N LYS A 208 11.32 -3.69 -1.03
CA LYS A 208 11.53 -4.85 -0.16
C LYS A 208 10.89 -4.54 1.19
N GLU A 209 9.95 -5.37 1.63
CA GLU A 209 9.13 -5.12 2.81
C GLU A 209 9.11 -6.31 3.77
N ASP A 210 9.11 -6.03 5.08
CA ASP A 210 8.80 -7.01 6.12
C ASP A 210 7.37 -6.76 6.63
N ASN A 211 6.53 -7.78 6.48
CA ASN A 211 5.20 -7.84 7.09
C ASN A 211 5.31 -8.66 8.36
N PHE A 212 4.76 -8.20 9.45
CA PHE A 212 4.80 -8.95 10.71
C PHE A 212 3.59 -8.67 11.58
N PHE A 213 3.27 -9.62 12.46
CA PHE A 213 2.24 -9.47 13.47
C PHE A 213 2.85 -9.17 14.83
N ASP A 214 2.49 -8.04 15.41
CA ASP A 214 2.89 -7.56 16.72
C ASP A 214 1.88 -8.02 17.79
N ASN A 215 2.30 -8.84 18.74
CA ASN A 215 1.42 -9.38 19.79
C ASN A 215 1.17 -8.44 20.97
N GLU A 216 1.99 -7.40 21.12
CA GLU A 216 1.84 -6.40 22.16
C GLU A 216 0.79 -5.36 21.74
N ARG A 217 0.77 -4.99 20.44
CA ARG A 217 -0.22 -4.10 19.83
C ARG A 217 -1.38 -4.84 19.13
N LEU A 218 -1.29 -6.16 19.00
CA LEU A 218 -2.24 -7.03 18.31
C LEU A 218 -2.56 -6.58 16.88
N LEU A 219 -1.59 -6.08 16.13
CA LEU A 219 -1.77 -5.56 14.77
C LEU A 219 -0.71 -6.09 13.82
N SER A 220 -1.08 -6.28 12.55
CA SER A 220 -0.11 -6.49 11.48
C SER A 220 0.44 -5.17 10.97
N GLU A 221 1.74 -5.12 10.73
CA GLU A 221 2.42 -3.94 10.19
C GLU A 221 3.34 -4.35 9.03
N SER A 222 3.43 -3.47 8.02
CA SER A 222 4.32 -3.63 6.87
C SER A 222 5.38 -2.52 6.88
N ARG A 223 6.65 -2.90 7.02
CA ARG A 223 7.78 -1.95 7.01
C ARG A 223 8.62 -2.11 5.76
N ILE A 224 8.87 -0.99 5.09
CA ILE A 224 9.77 -0.95 3.94
C ILE A 224 11.21 -0.99 4.45
N LEU A 225 11.98 -1.95 3.96
CA LEU A 225 13.41 -2.11 4.25
C LEU A 225 14.27 -1.38 3.23
N GLY A 226 13.86 -1.40 1.97
CA GLY A 226 14.60 -0.74 0.92
C GLY A 226 13.78 -0.50 -0.33
N ILE A 227 14.31 0.42 -1.14
CA ILE A 227 13.77 0.79 -2.43
C ILE A 227 14.88 0.71 -3.48
N CYS A 228 14.56 0.22 -4.66
CA CYS A 228 15.46 0.14 -5.80
C CYS A 228 14.78 0.73 -7.04
N PRO A 229 15.29 1.85 -7.59
CA PRO A 229 14.85 2.34 -8.88
C PRO A 229 15.20 1.35 -9.99
N VAL A 230 14.24 1.07 -10.86
CA VAL A 230 14.41 0.30 -12.08
C VAL A 230 14.26 1.26 -13.25
N ALA A 231 15.27 1.29 -14.11
CA ALA A 231 15.34 2.26 -15.19
C ALA A 231 15.74 1.61 -16.51
N ILE A 232 15.42 2.28 -17.60
CA ILE A 232 15.96 1.97 -18.92
C ILE A 232 17.23 2.79 -19.10
N ASP A 233 18.35 2.12 -19.37
CA ASP A 233 19.58 2.78 -19.79
C ASP A 233 19.36 3.39 -21.19
N LEU A 234 19.49 4.70 -21.32
CA LEU A 234 19.21 5.39 -22.57
C LEU A 234 20.23 5.07 -23.67
N LYS A 235 21.42 4.56 -23.32
CA LYS A 235 22.48 4.16 -24.26
C LYS A 235 22.27 2.73 -24.74
N THR A 236 22.12 1.76 -23.83
CA THR A 236 22.01 0.34 -24.21
C THR A 236 20.58 -0.08 -24.54
N LYS A 237 19.59 0.67 -24.05
CA LYS A 237 18.14 0.34 -24.07
C LYS A 237 17.76 -0.86 -23.20
N ASP A 238 18.67 -1.35 -22.37
CA ASP A 238 18.39 -2.43 -21.43
C ASP A 238 17.65 -1.90 -20.20
N THR A 239 16.80 -2.75 -19.63
CA THR A 239 16.20 -2.49 -18.32
C THR A 239 17.17 -2.93 -17.24
N VAL A 240 17.53 -2.02 -16.34
CA VAL A 240 18.52 -2.23 -15.29
C VAL A 240 17.97 -1.87 -13.92
N ASP A 241 18.31 -2.69 -12.93
CA ASP A 241 18.13 -2.35 -11.52
C ASP A 241 19.31 -1.47 -11.11
N LEU A 242 19.05 -0.22 -10.72
CA LEU A 242 20.13 0.73 -10.49
C LEU A 242 20.90 0.42 -9.20
N TYR A 243 20.22 0.46 -8.06
CA TYR A 243 20.81 0.27 -6.74
C TYR A 243 19.73 0.19 -5.66
N TRP A 244 20.04 -0.50 -4.57
CA TRP A 244 19.21 -0.51 -3.37
C TRP A 244 19.57 0.66 -2.45
N ILE A 245 18.55 1.32 -1.90
CA ILE A 245 18.69 2.28 -0.79
C ILE A 245 18.01 1.69 0.44
N TYR A 246 18.68 1.77 1.60
CA TYR A 246 18.07 1.38 2.87
C TYR A 246 17.02 2.43 3.28
N PHE A 247 15.75 2.02 3.29
CA PHE A 247 14.61 2.92 3.41
C PHE A 247 14.58 3.71 4.73
N PRO A 248 14.92 3.14 5.90
CA PRO A 248 14.96 3.90 7.15
C PRO A 248 15.90 5.12 7.14
N HIS A 249 17.00 5.08 6.38
CA HIS A 249 17.88 6.25 6.21
C HIS A 249 17.30 7.27 5.22
N LEU A 250 16.55 6.79 4.22
CA LEU A 250 15.91 7.62 3.20
C LEU A 250 14.77 8.48 3.76
N ARG A 251 14.06 8.02 4.81
CA ARG A 251 12.90 8.72 5.41
C ARG A 251 13.12 10.20 5.67
N SER A 252 14.23 10.54 6.33
CA SER A 252 14.58 11.94 6.64
C SER A 252 14.79 12.81 5.40
N CYS A 253 15.24 12.23 4.28
CA CYS A 253 15.39 12.95 3.02
C CYS A 253 14.05 13.17 2.31
N LEU A 254 13.13 12.21 2.43
CA LEU A 254 11.78 12.30 1.85
C LEU A 254 10.88 13.28 2.61
N ALA A 255 11.06 13.35 3.93
CA ALA A 255 10.36 14.28 4.80
C ALA A 255 10.76 15.75 4.57
N ALA A 256 12.00 15.99 4.16
CA ALA A 256 12.54 17.34 3.98
C ALA A 256 11.99 18.06 2.74
N GLU A 257 11.47 17.33 1.76
CA GLU A 257 11.00 17.88 0.48
C GLU A 257 9.47 17.84 0.45
N ILE A 258 8.85 18.98 0.81
CA ILE A 258 7.39 19.15 0.71
C ILE A 258 7.04 19.20 -0.77
N THR A 259 6.40 18.13 -1.26
CA THR A 259 5.91 18.03 -2.65
C THR A 259 4.42 18.38 -2.64
N PRO A 260 3.83 18.98 -3.69
CA PRO A 260 2.42 19.38 -3.68
C PRO A 260 1.49 18.17 -3.82
N TYR A 261 1.47 17.26 -2.84
CA TYR A 261 0.40 16.27 -2.70
C TYR A 261 -0.85 16.99 -2.15
N GLN A 262 -1.40 17.93 -2.91
CA GLN A 262 -2.74 18.45 -2.70
C GLN A 262 -3.64 17.77 -3.73
N SER A 263 -4.12 16.56 -3.43
CA SER A 263 -5.23 16.00 -4.20
C SER A 263 -6.54 16.25 -3.47
N ILE A 264 -7.55 16.64 -4.25
CA ILE A 264 -8.95 16.85 -3.84
C ILE A 264 -9.60 15.59 -3.22
N ASP A 265 -9.03 14.39 -3.44
CA ASP A 265 -9.63 13.11 -3.03
C ASP A 265 -8.76 12.23 -2.11
N ALA A 266 -7.55 12.66 -1.75
CA ALA A 266 -6.80 11.99 -0.68
C ALA A 266 -7.15 12.68 0.63
N SER A 267 -7.26 11.94 1.73
CA SER A 267 -7.38 12.55 3.05
C SER A 267 -6.29 13.63 3.20
N ASP A 268 -6.62 14.77 3.81
CA ASP A 268 -5.78 15.98 3.97
C ASP A 268 -4.42 15.74 4.73
N ASP A 269 -3.98 14.49 4.84
CA ASP A 269 -2.93 14.01 5.73
C ASP A 269 -1.59 13.71 5.02
N ILE A 270 -1.55 13.50 3.70
CA ILE A 270 -0.30 13.17 2.99
C ILE A 270 0.38 14.44 2.49
N ARG A 271 1.52 14.81 3.06
CA ARG A 271 2.23 16.06 2.76
C ARG A 271 3.58 15.85 2.07
N THR A 272 4.19 14.70 2.31
CA THR A 272 5.54 14.36 1.86
C THR A 272 5.57 12.97 1.22
N PHE A 273 6.66 12.66 0.51
CA PHE A 273 6.88 11.29 0.05
C PHE A 273 7.03 10.31 1.21
N ASP A 274 7.54 10.74 2.38
CA ASP A 274 7.59 9.87 3.55
C ASP A 274 6.18 9.51 4.02
N ASP A 275 5.25 10.48 4.09
CA ASP A 275 3.84 10.23 4.45
C ASP A 275 3.20 9.21 3.51
N LEU A 276 3.44 9.34 2.20
CA LEU A 276 2.91 8.42 1.19
C LEU A 276 3.33 6.97 1.47
N PHE A 277 4.60 6.73 1.83
CA PHE A 277 5.08 5.39 2.16
C PHE A 277 4.67 4.95 3.57
N PHE A 278 4.63 5.86 4.53
CA PHE A 278 4.28 5.60 5.93
C PHE A 278 2.81 5.19 6.08
N PHE A 279 1.89 5.94 5.46
CA PHE A 279 0.46 5.62 5.40
C PHE A 279 0.12 4.60 4.31
N ARG A 280 1.12 4.12 3.55
CA ARG A 280 0.98 3.15 2.47
C ARG A 280 -0.02 3.55 1.39
N ASP A 281 -0.10 4.85 1.06
CA ASP A 281 -0.93 5.35 -0.03
C ASP A 281 -0.24 5.18 -1.39
N PHE A 282 0.08 3.93 -1.71
CA PHE A 282 0.63 3.53 -3.00
C PHE A 282 0.13 2.14 -3.37
N TYR A 283 0.14 1.85 -4.67
CA TYR A 283 -0.08 0.50 -5.18
C TYR A 283 1.24 -0.11 -5.63
N GLY A 284 1.50 -1.35 -5.23
CA GLY A 284 2.63 -2.12 -5.73
C GLY A 284 2.29 -3.60 -5.83
N GLU A 285 2.58 -4.20 -6.98
CA GLU A 285 2.30 -5.61 -7.25
C GLU A 285 3.41 -6.51 -6.70
N ILE A 286 3.05 -7.56 -5.95
CA ILE A 286 4.04 -8.50 -5.42
C ILE A 286 4.67 -9.29 -6.58
N TYR A 287 6.00 -9.38 -6.63
CA TYR A 287 6.69 -10.23 -7.62
C TYR A 287 7.55 -11.33 -6.96
N LYS A 288 7.79 -11.26 -5.66
CA LYS A 288 8.56 -12.23 -4.88
C LYS A 288 8.09 -12.24 -3.42
N GLU A 289 8.09 -13.41 -2.80
CA GLU A 289 7.96 -13.60 -1.36
C GLU A 289 9.13 -14.42 -0.83
N SER A 290 9.42 -14.31 0.47
CA SER A 290 10.43 -15.17 1.11
C SER A 290 9.96 -16.62 1.04
N ASN A 291 10.72 -17.46 0.35
CA ASN A 291 10.47 -18.88 0.20
C ASN A 291 11.77 -19.68 0.27
N ILE A 292 11.64 -21.00 0.47
CA ILE A 292 12.76 -21.93 0.68
C ILE A 292 13.77 -21.90 -0.47
N SER A 293 13.30 -21.65 -1.70
CA SER A 293 14.15 -21.64 -2.90
C SER A 293 14.68 -20.25 -3.26
N ASP A 294 14.32 -19.20 -2.53
CA ASP A 294 14.60 -17.79 -2.81
C ASP A 294 14.29 -17.38 -4.27
N LYS A 295 13.22 -17.94 -4.84
CA LYS A 295 12.82 -17.69 -6.23
C LYS A 295 11.70 -16.66 -6.34
N PRO A 296 11.69 -15.79 -7.37
CA PRO A 296 10.55 -14.94 -7.65
C PRO A 296 9.36 -15.75 -8.15
N ILE A 297 8.16 -15.16 -8.12
CA ILE A 297 6.91 -15.80 -8.55
C ILE A 297 7.02 -16.29 -10.00
N SER A 298 7.64 -15.50 -10.88
CA SER A 298 7.86 -15.82 -12.29
C SER A 298 8.69 -17.08 -12.54
N ALA A 299 9.43 -17.58 -11.54
CA ALA A 299 10.25 -18.78 -11.69
C ALA A 299 9.46 -20.09 -11.47
N TYR A 300 8.24 -20.02 -10.94
CA TYR A 300 7.41 -21.20 -10.68
C TYR A 300 5.95 -21.05 -11.14
N ALA A 301 5.46 -19.82 -11.33
CA ALA A 301 4.20 -19.52 -12.01
C ALA A 301 4.52 -19.00 -13.41
N SER A 302 4.27 -19.83 -14.43
CA SER A 302 4.77 -19.59 -15.79
C SER A 302 3.83 -18.73 -16.62
N SER A 303 2.52 -18.87 -16.42
CA SER A 303 1.51 -18.08 -17.12
C SER A 303 1.09 -16.84 -16.33
N ASP A 304 0.58 -15.82 -17.03
CA ASP A 304 0.07 -14.59 -16.41
C ASP A 304 -1.06 -14.89 -15.40
N GLU A 305 -1.92 -15.86 -15.71
CA GLU A 305 -3.01 -16.28 -14.84
C GLU A 305 -2.50 -16.96 -13.57
N GLU A 306 -1.51 -17.86 -13.67
CA GLU A 306 -0.88 -18.48 -12.50
C GLU A 306 -0.20 -17.44 -11.62
N ARG A 307 0.51 -16.48 -12.22
CA ARG A 307 1.17 -15.39 -11.48
C ARG A 307 0.14 -14.54 -10.76
N ALA A 308 -0.95 -14.15 -11.42
CA ALA A 308 -2.02 -13.39 -10.80
C ALA A 308 -2.67 -14.12 -9.62
N LYS A 309 -2.95 -15.43 -9.76
CA LYS A 309 -3.49 -16.26 -8.67
C LYS A 309 -2.50 -16.37 -7.51
N GLU A 310 -1.22 -16.52 -7.79
CA GLU A 310 -0.18 -16.61 -6.77
C GLU A 310 -0.02 -15.28 -6.02
N ILE A 311 -0.02 -14.15 -6.73
CA ILE A 311 -0.02 -12.82 -6.12
C ILE A 311 -1.22 -12.66 -5.18
N GLN A 312 -2.42 -13.02 -5.64
CA GLN A 312 -3.64 -12.98 -4.84
C GLN A 312 -3.55 -13.90 -3.61
N ARG A 313 -3.02 -15.13 -3.75
CA ARG A 313 -2.77 -16.04 -2.63
C ARG A 313 -1.90 -15.38 -1.57
N ILE A 314 -0.82 -14.71 -1.99
CA ILE A 314 0.12 -14.06 -1.08
C ILE A 314 -0.56 -12.91 -0.34
N GLU A 315 -1.25 -12.00 -1.05
CA GLU A 315 -1.97 -10.87 -0.45
C GLU A 315 -3.02 -11.32 0.57
N ILE A 316 -3.90 -12.25 0.15
CA ILE A 316 -4.96 -12.76 1.02
C ILE A 316 -4.39 -13.51 2.21
N SER A 317 -3.28 -14.26 2.05
CA SER A 317 -2.65 -14.97 3.16
C SER A 317 -2.19 -14.04 4.29
N MET A 318 -1.71 -12.83 3.94
CA MET A 318 -1.26 -11.84 4.94
C MET A 318 -2.43 -11.20 5.69
N ILE A 319 -3.58 -11.04 5.04
CA ILE A 319 -4.81 -10.56 5.67
C ILE A 319 -5.40 -11.64 6.58
N GLU A 320 -5.47 -12.88 6.09
CA GLU A 320 -6.12 -13.98 6.79
C GLU A 320 -5.33 -14.48 8.00
N ILE A 321 -4.00 -14.45 7.96
CA ILE A 321 -3.18 -14.81 9.12
C ILE A 321 -3.37 -13.82 10.28
N GLU A 322 -3.63 -12.55 9.97
CA GLU A 322 -3.96 -11.55 10.98
C GLU A 322 -5.32 -11.86 11.63
N HIS A 323 -6.32 -12.24 10.84
CA HIS A 323 -7.62 -12.69 11.38
C HIS A 323 -7.47 -13.94 12.26
N ASP A 324 -6.59 -14.88 11.87
CA ASP A 324 -6.26 -16.06 12.68
C ASP A 324 -5.60 -15.66 14.01
N PHE A 325 -4.75 -14.64 14.01
CA PHE A 325 -4.21 -14.10 15.25
C PHE A 325 -5.29 -13.45 16.11
N TRP A 326 -6.15 -12.60 15.55
CA TRP A 326 -7.26 -11.99 16.32
C TRP A 326 -8.11 -13.07 16.99
N MET A 327 -8.37 -14.17 16.28
CA MET A 327 -9.06 -15.35 16.80
C MET A 327 -8.31 -16.03 17.94
N SER A 328 -6.99 -16.21 17.81
CA SER A 328 -6.16 -16.85 18.86
C SER A 328 -6.08 -16.03 20.15
N PHE A 329 -6.19 -14.70 20.04
CA PHE A 329 -6.16 -13.77 21.18
C PHE A 329 -7.55 -13.47 21.75
N ALA A 330 -8.62 -13.80 21.01
CA ALA A 330 -9.97 -13.79 21.54
C ALA A 330 -10.11 -14.88 22.58
N ARG A 331 -10.23 -14.51 23.86
CA ARG A 331 -10.56 -15.45 24.94
C ARG A 331 -12.07 -15.53 25.11
#